data_AF-A0A9D7EDC9-F1
#
_entry.id   AF-A0A9D7EDC9-F1
#
_cell.length_a   1.000
_cell.length_b   1.000
_cell.length_c   1.000
_cell.angle_alpha   90.00
_cell.angle_beta   90.00
_cell.angle_gamma   90.00
#
_symmetry.space_group_name_H-M   'P 1'
#
loop_
_entity.id
_entity.type
_entity.pdbx_description
1 polymer ?
#
loop_
_entity_poly.entity_id
_entity_poly.type
_entity_poly.pdbx_seq_one_letter_code
_entity_poly.pdbx_strand_id
1 'polypeptide(L)'
;MNSQKLILAVAVAGIALLVLEYFRRTFAGILIRKFDLSESVEVQLLSSFLINFVLCVMLPAVIYSALYPILPFTSLRSGFFIALFVFGVGQLPLTIRTYNQFRLPSAFVAFELFWNLLTLLVTLGTITYLYHY
;
A
#
# COMPACT_ATOMS: atom_id res chain seq x y z
N MET A 1 -24.45 -8.50 -17.05
CA MET A 1 -22.97 -8.52 -17.22
C MET A 1 -22.54 -9.92 -17.60
N ASN A 2 -21.86 -10.11 -18.74
CA ASN A 2 -21.43 -11.46 -19.16
C ASN A 2 -20.40 -12.00 -18.17
N SER A 3 -20.69 -13.14 -17.56
CA SER A 3 -19.86 -13.85 -16.57
C SER A 3 -18.40 -14.01 -17.00
N GLN A 4 -18.14 -14.08 -18.32
CA GLN A 4 -16.80 -14.11 -18.90
C GLN A 4 -15.95 -12.86 -18.61
N LYS A 5 -16.53 -11.65 -18.61
CA LYS A 5 -15.80 -10.40 -18.33
C LYS A 5 -15.39 -10.31 -16.85
N LEU A 6 -16.24 -10.84 -15.98
CA LEU A 6 -16.03 -10.87 -14.53
C LEU A 6 -14.89 -11.83 -14.17
N ILE A 7 -14.91 -13.04 -14.76
CA ILE A 7 -13.82 -14.04 -14.61
C ILE A 7 -12.49 -13.46 -15.09
N LEU A 8 -12.49 -12.77 -16.25
CA LEU A 8 -11.27 -12.19 -16.80
C LEU A 8 -10.71 -11.06 -15.92
N ALA A 9 -11.56 -10.18 -15.39
CA ALA A 9 -11.14 -9.11 -14.48
C ALA A 9 -10.56 -9.65 -13.17
N VAL A 10 -11.18 -10.69 -12.59
CA VAL A 10 -10.67 -11.37 -11.37
C VAL A 10 -9.36 -12.08 -11.66
N ALA A 11 -9.22 -12.75 -12.81
CA ALA A 11 -7.98 -13.41 -13.20
C ALA A 11 -6.84 -12.41 -13.40
N VAL A 12 -7.08 -11.28 -14.07
CA VAL A 12 -6.08 -10.24 -14.28
C VAL A 12 -5.66 -9.59 -12.96
N ALA A 13 -6.61 -9.27 -12.08
CA ALA A 13 -6.30 -8.72 -10.76
C ALA A 13 -5.56 -9.73 -9.88
N GLY A 14 -5.93 -11.01 -9.93
CA GLY A 14 -5.24 -12.09 -9.22
C GLY A 14 -3.79 -12.25 -9.69
N ILE A 15 -3.55 -12.23 -11.01
CA ILE A 15 -2.19 -12.28 -11.56
C ILE A 15 -1.40 -11.05 -11.13
N ALA A 16 -1.98 -9.85 -11.19
CA ALA A 16 -1.33 -8.63 -10.73
C ALA A 16 -0.93 -8.71 -9.25
N LEU A 17 -1.81 -9.25 -8.39
CA LEU A 17 -1.53 -9.48 -6.97
C LEU A 17 -0.42 -10.51 -6.74
N LEU A 18 -0.37 -11.59 -7.54
CA LEU A 18 0.69 -12.59 -7.45
C LEU A 18 2.06 -12.05 -7.87
N VAL A 19 2.09 -11.28 -8.96
CA VAL A 19 3.32 -10.59 -9.41
C VAL A 19 3.77 -9.62 -8.33
N LEU A 20 2.83 -8.89 -7.75
CA LEU A 20 3.13 -8.00 -6.64
C LEU A 20 3.72 -8.78 -5.45
N GLU A 21 3.05 -9.83 -4.97
CA GLU A 21 3.54 -10.60 -3.82
C GLU A 21 4.92 -11.23 -4.07
N TYR A 22 5.22 -11.61 -5.31
CA TYR A 22 6.56 -12.08 -5.70
C TYR A 22 7.63 -10.99 -5.56
N PHE A 23 7.35 -9.78 -6.04
CA PHE A 23 8.23 -8.62 -5.87
C PHE A 23 8.42 -8.28 -4.39
N ARG A 24 7.33 -8.30 -3.60
CA ARG A 24 7.36 -8.05 -2.16
C ARG A 24 8.35 -8.95 -1.45
N ARG A 25 8.23 -10.26 -1.65
CA ARG A 25 9.07 -11.26 -0.97
C ARG A 25 10.53 -11.14 -1.34
N THR A 26 10.82 -10.87 -2.62
CA THR A 26 12.19 -10.70 -3.12
C THR A 26 12.86 -9.47 -2.50
N PHE A 27 12.17 -8.33 -2.46
CA PHE A 27 12.72 -7.09 -1.90
C PHE A 27 12.76 -7.09 -0.37
N ALA A 28 11.76 -7.66 0.31
CA ALA A 28 11.74 -7.80 1.77
C ALA A 28 12.97 -8.58 2.26
N GLY A 29 13.32 -9.68 1.58
CA GLY A 29 14.51 -10.46 1.92
C GLY A 29 15.82 -9.68 1.77
N ILE A 30 15.90 -8.76 0.80
CA ILE A 30 17.07 -7.90 0.58
C ILE A 30 17.16 -6.80 1.66
N LEU A 31 16.03 -6.20 2.02
CA LEU A 31 15.95 -5.12 3.01
C LEU A 31 16.32 -5.59 4.42
N ILE A 32 15.82 -6.76 4.84
CA ILE A 32 16.12 -7.34 6.16
C ILE A 32 17.62 -7.66 6.29
N ARG A 33 18.28 -8.07 5.21
CA ARG A 33 19.69 -8.48 5.22
C ARG A 33 20.69 -7.31 5.22
N LYS A 34 20.25 -6.11 4.81
CA LYS A 34 21.10 -4.91 4.66
C LYS A 34 21.00 -3.92 5.80
N PHE A 35 19.88 -3.89 6.53
CA PHE A 35 19.64 -2.94 7.62
C PHE A 35 19.90 -3.59 8.97
N ASP A 36 21.19 -3.79 9.25
CA ASP A 36 21.71 -4.11 10.59
C ASP A 36 22.63 -2.95 10.99
N LEU A 37 22.07 -1.79 11.32
CA LEU A 37 22.84 -0.60 11.69
C LEU A 37 22.13 0.15 12.81
N SER A 38 22.83 0.16 13.95
CA SER A 38 22.62 0.99 15.12
C SER A 38 22.59 2.48 14.76
N GLU A 39 21.41 3.02 14.48
CA GLU A 39 21.21 4.47 14.42
C GLU A 39 20.93 5.04 15.81
N SER A 40 21.47 6.23 16.07
CA SER A 40 21.20 7.00 17.29
C SER A 40 19.72 7.35 17.38
N VAL A 41 19.19 7.32 18.60
CA VAL A 41 17.75 7.46 18.93
C VAL A 41 17.11 8.71 18.31
N GLU A 42 17.86 9.81 18.19
CA GLU A 42 17.38 11.07 17.62
C GLU A 42 17.22 11.03 16.09
N VAL A 43 18.14 10.39 15.38
CA VAL A 43 18.06 10.21 13.91
C VAL A 43 16.94 9.23 13.57
N GLN A 44 16.72 8.23 14.42
CA GLN A 44 15.66 7.25 14.27
C GLN A 44 14.26 7.87 14.44
N LEU A 45 14.10 8.83 15.36
CA LEU A 45 12.86 9.57 15.56
C LEU A 45 12.53 10.49 14.39
N LEU A 46 13.52 11.26 13.92
CA LEU A 46 13.34 12.20 12.82
C LEU A 46 13.10 11.47 11.48
N SER A 47 13.85 10.39 11.24
CA SER A 47 13.64 9.54 10.06
C SER A 47 12.28 8.84 10.12
N SER A 48 11.86 8.33 11.28
CA SER A 48 10.53 7.74 11.46
C SER A 48 9.42 8.77 11.28
N PHE A 49 9.59 10.00 11.75
CA PHE A 49 8.60 11.07 11.55
C PHE A 49 8.48 11.46 10.08
N LEU A 50 9.60 11.64 9.37
CA LEU A 50 9.61 11.94 7.94
C LEU A 50 9.06 10.80 7.09
N ILE A 51 9.46 9.56 7.38
CA ILE A 51 8.94 8.36 6.72
C ILE A 51 7.44 8.24 6.95
N ASN A 52 6.98 8.45 8.19
CA ASN A 52 5.55 8.45 8.49
C ASN A 52 4.84 9.59 7.77
N PHE A 53 5.32 10.83 7.81
CA PHE A 53 4.66 11.94 7.12
C PHE A 53 4.59 11.74 5.60
N VAL A 54 5.70 11.29 4.99
CA VAL A 54 5.78 11.06 3.55
C VAL A 54 4.91 9.88 3.12
N LEU A 55 4.98 8.75 3.82
CA LEU A 55 4.22 7.54 3.44
C LEU A 55 2.77 7.55 3.89
N CYS A 56 2.45 8.27 4.97
CA CYS A 56 1.12 8.28 5.56
C CYS A 56 0.25 9.43 5.05
N VAL A 57 0.84 10.54 4.61
CA VAL A 57 0.09 11.72 4.18
C VAL A 57 0.38 12.05 2.72
N MET A 58 1.65 12.25 2.36
CA MET A 58 2.01 12.66 1.00
C MET A 58 1.74 11.58 -0.03
N LEU A 59 2.19 10.35 0.19
CA LEU A 59 2.13 9.29 -0.81
C LEU A 59 0.68 8.88 -1.15
N PRO A 60 -0.24 8.69 -0.18
CA PRO A 60 -1.66 8.47 -0.44
C PRO A 60 -2.29 9.63 -1.24
N ALA A 61 -2.01 10.87 -0.83
CA ALA A 61 -2.57 12.07 -1.45
C ALA A 61 -2.05 12.30 -2.88
N VAL A 62 -0.74 12.12 -3.10
CA VAL A 62 -0.09 12.25 -4.40
C VAL A 62 -0.60 11.18 -5.35
N ILE A 63 -0.65 9.91 -4.91
CA ILE A 63 -1.17 8.80 -5.71
C ILE A 63 -2.63 9.06 -6.09
N TYR A 64 -3.47 9.48 -5.14
CA TYR A 64 -4.84 9.83 -5.45
C TYR A 64 -4.93 10.99 -6.45
N SER A 65 -4.19 12.08 -6.23
CA SER A 65 -4.22 13.26 -7.10
C SER A 65 -3.74 12.95 -8.53
N ALA A 66 -2.77 12.06 -8.68
CA ALA A 66 -2.24 11.65 -9.98
C ALA A 66 -3.19 10.72 -10.71
N LEU A 67 -3.85 9.80 -10.00
CA LEU A 67 -4.77 8.83 -10.58
C LEU A 67 -6.16 9.41 -10.84
N TYR A 68 -6.62 10.36 -10.02
CA TYR A 68 -7.95 10.97 -10.12
C TYR A 68 -8.31 11.51 -11.52
N PRO A 69 -7.47 12.30 -12.20
CA PRO A 69 -7.78 12.82 -13.54
C PRO A 69 -7.72 11.74 -14.63
N ILE A 70 -6.97 10.66 -14.41
CA ILE A 70 -6.74 9.59 -15.41
C ILE A 70 -7.82 8.51 -15.31
N LEU A 71 -8.39 8.30 -14.12
CA LEU A 71 -9.39 7.25 -13.88
C LEU A 71 -10.72 7.59 -14.58
N PRO A 72 -11.12 6.81 -15.60
CA PRO A 72 -12.29 7.12 -16.43
C PRO A 72 -13.61 6.77 -15.74
N PHE A 73 -13.58 5.88 -14.74
CA PHE A 73 -14.78 5.38 -14.06
C PHE A 73 -14.89 5.95 -12.65
N THR A 74 -16.06 6.51 -12.32
CA THR A 74 -16.40 7.00 -10.99
C THR A 74 -16.27 5.90 -9.92
N SER A 75 -16.59 4.65 -10.30
CA SER A 75 -16.46 3.43 -9.50
C SER A 75 -15.02 3.13 -9.06
N LEU A 76 -14.05 3.39 -9.93
CA LEU A 76 -12.64 3.26 -9.57
C LEU A 76 -12.26 4.38 -8.61
N ARG A 77 -12.67 5.62 -8.86
CA ARG A 77 -12.35 6.76 -7.97
C ARG A 77 -12.85 6.54 -6.55
N SER A 78 -14.04 5.98 -6.37
CA SER A 78 -14.57 5.61 -5.05
C SER A 78 -13.79 4.45 -4.44
N GLY A 79 -13.43 3.43 -5.21
CA GLY A 79 -12.62 2.31 -4.71
C GLY A 79 -11.22 2.73 -4.23
N PHE A 80 -10.57 3.63 -4.96
CA PHE A 80 -9.29 4.22 -4.55
C PHE A 80 -9.45 5.09 -3.30
N PHE A 81 -10.52 5.88 -3.19
CA PHE A 81 -10.79 6.66 -1.98
C PHE A 81 -10.99 5.77 -0.75
N ILE A 82 -11.80 4.70 -0.87
CA ILE A 82 -12.02 3.73 0.21
C ILE A 82 -10.71 3.04 0.60
N ALA A 83 -9.88 2.67 -0.38
CA ALA A 83 -8.56 2.08 -0.12
C ALA A 83 -7.65 2.99 0.71
N LEU A 84 -7.61 4.29 0.39
CA LEU A 84 -6.82 5.27 1.12
C LEU A 84 -7.37 5.49 2.53
N PHE A 85 -8.69 5.49 2.69
CA PHE A 85 -9.34 5.58 3.99
C PHE A 85 -9.02 4.36 4.88
N VAL A 86 -9.18 3.15 4.36
CA VAL A 86 -8.85 1.90 5.07
C VAL A 86 -7.38 1.82 5.42
N PHE A 87 -6.51 2.26 4.50
CA PHE A 87 -5.08 2.35 4.75
C PHE A 87 -4.79 3.31 5.91
N GLY A 88 -5.24 4.56 5.82
CA GLY A 88 -4.94 5.61 6.80
C GLY A 88 -5.52 5.38 8.19
N VAL A 89 -6.75 4.86 8.28
CA VAL A 89 -7.44 4.65 9.57
C VAL A 89 -7.18 3.28 10.17
N GLY A 90 -7.01 2.25 9.34
CA GLY A 90 -6.90 0.87 9.78
C GLY A 90 -5.45 0.40 9.87
N GLN A 91 -4.84 0.16 8.71
CA GLN A 91 -3.53 -0.50 8.66
C GLN A 91 -2.41 0.35 9.25
N LEU A 92 -2.44 1.65 8.99
CA LEU A 92 -1.37 2.56 9.36
C LEU A 92 -1.12 2.64 10.88
N PRO A 93 -2.13 2.88 11.74
CA PRO A 93 -1.93 2.84 13.19
C PRO A 93 -1.54 1.43 13.70
N LEU A 94 -2.05 0.37 13.06
CA LEU A 94 -1.67 -1.01 13.39
C LEU A 94 -0.19 -1.28 13.11
N THR A 95 0.30 -0.90 11.93
CA THR A 95 1.71 -1.10 11.55
C THR A 95 2.65 -0.25 12.40
N ILE A 96 2.29 1.00 12.72
CA ILE A 96 3.08 1.85 13.63
C ILE A 96 3.13 1.26 15.04
N ARG A 97 2.00 0.76 15.57
CA ARG A 97 1.97 0.10 16.87
C ARG A 97 2.87 -1.15 16.89
N THR A 98 2.83 -1.92 15.81
CA THR A 98 3.65 -3.14 15.64
C THR A 98 5.13 -2.79 15.53
N TYR A 99 5.48 -1.75 14.76
CA TYR A 99 6.84 -1.21 14.68
C TYR A 99 7.40 -0.83 16.06
N ASN A 100 6.63 -0.07 16.84
CA ASN A 100 7.04 0.35 18.17
C ASN A 100 7.24 -0.83 19.13
N GLN A 101 6.48 -1.92 18.96
CA GLN A 101 6.59 -3.13 19.78
C GLN A 101 7.78 -4.00 19.39
N PHE A 102 8.02 -4.21 18.10
CA PHE A 102 9.03 -5.14 17.60
C PHE A 102 10.35 -4.48 17.21
N ARG A 103 10.45 -3.14 17.29
CA ARG A 103 11.63 -2.34 16.92
C ARG A 103 12.19 -2.72 15.54
N LEU A 104 11.29 -2.91 14.58
CA LEU A 104 11.66 -3.25 13.21
C LEU A 104 12.46 -2.11 12.56
N PRO A 105 13.26 -2.36 11.51
CA PRO A 105 13.90 -1.28 10.76
C PRO A 105 12.86 -0.37 10.10
N SER A 106 13.05 0.95 10.18
CA SER A 106 12.13 1.95 9.59
C SER A 106 11.97 1.78 8.07
N ALA A 107 13.06 1.40 7.38
CA ALA A 107 13.04 1.09 5.95
C ALA A 107 12.17 -0.14 5.61
N PHE A 108 12.15 -1.16 6.48
CA PHE A 108 11.31 -2.34 6.30
C PHE A 108 9.83 -1.98 6.48
N VAL A 109 9.52 -1.15 7.48
CA VAL A 109 8.15 -0.68 7.72
C VAL A 109 7.65 0.21 6.58
N ALA A 110 8.51 1.10 6.09
CA ALA A 110 8.22 1.92 4.92
C ALA A 110 7.84 1.08 3.71
N PHE A 111 8.63 0.04 3.45
CA PHE A 111 8.40 -0.91 2.37
C PHE A 111 7.06 -1.65 2.53
N GLU A 112 6.79 -2.18 3.72
CA GLU A 112 5.56 -2.93 4.00
C GLU A 112 4.30 -2.05 3.91
N LEU A 113 4.36 -0.82 4.42
CA LEU A 113 3.28 0.16 4.30
C LEU A 113 2.99 0.52 2.85
N PHE A 114 4.04 0.81 2.07
CA PHE A 114 3.91 1.07 0.64
C PHE A 114 3.24 -0.10 -0.08
N TRP A 115 3.66 -1.32 0.23
CA TRP A 115 3.13 -2.51 -0.42
C TRP A 115 1.66 -2.78 -0.10
N ASN A 116 1.31 -2.62 1.17
CA ASN A 116 -0.05 -2.81 1.59
C ASN A 116 -1.00 -1.75 1.00
N LEU A 117 -0.55 -0.50 0.89
CA LEU A 117 -1.29 0.54 0.20
C LEU A 117 -1.58 0.13 -1.25
N LEU A 118 -0.56 -0.34 -1.98
CA LEU A 118 -0.70 -0.75 -3.36
C LEU A 118 -1.68 -1.92 -3.51
N THR A 119 -1.61 -2.88 -2.58
CA THR A 119 -2.52 -4.03 -2.51
C THR A 119 -3.96 -3.59 -2.24
N LEU A 120 -4.17 -2.65 -1.31
CA LEU A 120 -5.49 -2.07 -1.03
C LEU A 120 -6.06 -1.32 -2.23
N LEU A 121 -5.25 -0.53 -2.92
CA LEU A 121 -5.67 0.20 -4.12
C LEU A 121 -6.09 -0.77 -5.23
N VAL A 122 -5.32 -1.83 -5.48
CA VAL A 122 -5.66 -2.84 -6.48
C VAL A 122 -6.92 -3.59 -6.07
N THR A 123 -6.99 -4.13 -4.85
CA THR A 123 -8.14 -4.94 -4.40
C THR A 123 -9.43 -4.14 -4.39
N LEU A 124 -9.48 -3.00 -3.69
CA LEU A 124 -10.69 -2.20 -3.59
C LEU A 124 -11.00 -1.47 -4.90
N GLY A 125 -9.99 -1.05 -5.67
CA GLY A 125 -10.20 -0.55 -7.03
C GLY A 125 -10.90 -1.58 -7.90
N THR A 126 -10.44 -2.84 -7.89
CA THR A 126 -11.05 -3.92 -8.67
C THR A 126 -12.44 -4.27 -8.18
N ILE A 127 -12.65 -4.41 -6.86
CA ILE A 127 -13.97 -4.73 -6.28
C ILE A 127 -14.97 -3.64 -6.63
N THR A 128 -14.62 -2.37 -6.44
CA THR A 128 -15.56 -1.27 -6.67
C THR A 128 -15.86 -1.11 -8.16
N TYR A 129 -14.87 -1.35 -9.03
CA TYR A 129 -15.12 -1.47 -10.47
C TYR A 129 -16.09 -2.61 -10.81
N LEU A 130 -15.98 -3.78 -10.16
CA LEU A 130 -16.84 -4.93 -10.43
C LEU A 130 -18.28 -4.80 -9.89
N TYR A 131 -18.50 -4.03 -8.82
CA TYR A 131 -19.83 -3.88 -8.21
C TYR A 131 -20.64 -2.69 -8.75
N HIS A 132 -19.97 -1.68 -9.30
CA HIS A 132 -20.61 -0.46 -9.81
C HIS A 132 -20.69 -0.40 -11.35
N TYR A 133 -20.37 -1.50 -12.04
CA TYR A 133 -20.47 -1.70 -13.49
C TYR A 133 -21.26 -2.98 -13.80
#